data_AF-A0AAR5Q7H4-F1
#
_entry.id   AF-A0AAR5Q7H4-F1
#
_cell.length_a   1.000
_cell.length_b   1.000
_cell.length_c   1.000
_cell.angle_alpha   90.00
_cell.angle_beta   90.00
_cell.angle_gamma   90.00
#
_symmetry.space_group_name_H-M   'P 1'
#
loop_
_entity.id
_entity.type
_entity.pdbx_description
1 polymer ?
#
loop_
_entity_poly.entity_id
_entity_poly.type
_entity_poly.pdbx_seq_one_letter_code
_entity_poly.pdbx_strand_id
1 'polypeptide(L)'
;MKMTGLPGKRVPETEDQQRMRFQVELEFVQCLGNPNYLNFLAQRGYFKDPTFIHYLKYLIYWKEPDYAKYLKYPMCLYFLDLLQYEHFRRELVNAQCTKFIDDQQILLWQHYTRRRSRLMTTAASNGTSQDQNPGSQATNPQQNGHITSSMKMT
;
A
#
# COMPACT_ATOMS: atom_id res chain seq x y z
N MET A 1 49.25 34.73 -10.88
CA MET A 1 48.70 34.43 -9.55
C MET A 1 47.78 33.23 -9.65
N LYS A 2 47.89 32.23 -8.76
CA LYS A 2 46.98 31.08 -8.70
C LYS A 2 46.00 31.29 -7.54
N MET A 3 44.71 31.40 -7.83
CA MET A 3 43.66 31.42 -6.81
C MET A 3 43.34 29.97 -6.43
N THR A 4 43.95 29.46 -5.36
CA THR A 4 43.60 28.14 -4.81
C THR A 4 42.30 28.25 -4.02
N GLY A 5 41.22 27.69 -4.56
CA GLY A 5 39.92 27.64 -3.87
C GLY A 5 40.03 26.91 -2.53
N LEU A 6 39.47 27.50 -1.48
CA LEU A 6 39.39 26.88 -0.16
C LEU A 6 38.50 25.61 -0.22
N PRO A 7 38.86 24.52 0.47
CA PRO A 7 38.00 23.34 0.55
C PRO A 7 36.72 23.72 1.31
N GLY A 8 35.57 23.57 0.64
CA GLY A 8 34.26 23.86 1.21
C GLY A 8 33.96 22.93 2.39
N LYS A 9 34.28 23.37 3.62
CA LYS A 9 33.76 22.78 4.85
C LYS A 9 32.24 22.84 4.78
N ARG A 10 31.59 21.69 4.58
CA ARG A 10 30.13 21.59 4.75
C ARG A 10 29.84 21.96 6.21
N VAL A 11 28.99 22.96 6.42
CA VAL A 11 28.49 23.30 7.75
C VAL A 11 27.73 22.07 8.27
N PRO A 12 28.01 21.57 9.49
CA PRO A 12 27.27 20.47 10.05
C PRO A 12 25.79 20.85 10.18
N GLU A 13 24.92 19.95 9.74
CA GLU A 13 23.47 20.15 9.73
C GLU A 13 22.91 20.10 11.16
N THR A 14 22.05 21.04 11.50
CA THR A 14 21.39 21.11 12.82
C THR A 14 20.41 19.95 13.05
N GLU A 15 20.12 19.62 14.32
CA GLU A 15 19.16 18.55 14.64
C GLU A 15 17.79 18.77 13.99
N ASP A 16 17.29 20.01 13.96
CA ASP A 16 15.97 20.30 13.39
C ASP A 16 15.96 20.18 11.87
N GLN A 17 17.06 20.50 11.19
CA GLN A 17 17.23 20.22 9.76
C GLN A 17 17.27 18.71 9.48
N GLN A 18 17.97 17.93 10.31
CA GLN A 18 18.00 16.47 10.21
C GLN A 18 16.58 15.86 10.39
N ARG A 19 15.84 16.32 11.40
CA ARG A 19 14.43 15.92 11.65
C ARG A 19 13.52 16.29 10.47
N MET A 20 13.64 17.52 9.96
CA MET A 20 12.88 18.01 8.81
C MET A 20 13.16 17.17 7.56
N ARG A 21 14.44 16.92 7.22
CA ARG A 21 14.80 16.07 6.09
C ARG A 21 14.19 14.67 6.24
N PHE A 22 14.37 14.04 7.40
CA PHE A 22 13.82 12.70 7.67
C PHE A 22 12.30 12.65 7.45
N GLN A 23 11.55 13.65 7.94
CA GLN A 23 10.11 13.72 7.74
C GLN A 23 9.73 13.91 6.26
N VAL A 24 10.39 14.84 5.56
CA VAL A 24 10.14 15.10 4.13
C VAL A 24 10.46 13.87 3.29
N GLU A 25 11.54 13.15 3.59
CA GLU A 25 11.91 11.89 2.92
C GLU A 25 10.90 10.77 3.22
N LEU A 26 10.45 10.64 4.47
CA LEU A 26 9.43 9.68 4.88
C LEU A 26 8.09 9.91 4.17
N GLU A 27 7.65 11.17 4.07
CA GLU A 27 6.43 11.55 3.36
C GLU A 27 6.60 11.34 1.85
N PHE A 28 7.71 11.79 1.26
CA PHE A 28 8.01 11.62 -0.16
C PHE A 28 8.03 10.14 -0.58
N VAL A 29 8.73 9.28 0.19
CA VAL A 29 8.77 7.84 -0.09
C VAL A 29 7.37 7.25 -0.03
N GLN A 30 6.56 7.57 0.99
CA GLN A 30 5.18 7.08 1.06
C GLN A 30 4.31 7.54 -0.13
N CYS A 31 4.52 8.76 -0.66
CA CYS A 31 3.83 9.22 -1.86
C CYS A 31 4.13 8.35 -3.12
N LEU A 32 5.29 7.67 -3.17
CA LEU A 32 5.58 6.70 -4.25
C LEU A 32 4.63 5.48 -4.25
N GLY A 33 3.86 5.27 -3.16
CA GLY A 33 2.80 4.26 -3.08
C GLY A 33 1.59 4.53 -3.98
N ASN A 34 1.45 5.74 -4.53
CA ASN A 34 0.32 6.17 -5.37
C ASN A 34 0.72 6.16 -6.87
N PRO A 35 0.12 5.30 -7.72
CA PRO A 35 0.45 5.24 -9.15
C PRO A 35 0.25 6.56 -9.90
N ASN A 36 -0.76 7.35 -9.52
CA ASN A 36 -1.04 8.64 -10.14
C ASN A 36 0.07 9.67 -9.86
N TYR A 37 0.68 9.62 -8.66
CA TYR A 37 1.82 10.46 -8.34
C TYR A 37 3.07 10.04 -9.12
N LEU A 38 3.29 8.73 -9.29
CA LEU A 38 4.35 8.21 -10.17
C LEU A 38 4.17 8.66 -11.62
N ASN A 39 2.94 8.61 -12.15
CA ASN A 39 2.62 9.11 -13.49
C ASN A 39 2.89 10.62 -13.64
N PHE A 40 2.48 11.43 -12.66
CA PHE A 40 2.78 12.86 -12.60
C PHE A 40 4.30 13.12 -12.66
N LEU A 41 5.09 12.41 -11.86
CA LEU A 41 6.56 12.53 -11.86
C LEU A 41 7.15 12.13 -13.22
N ALA A 42 6.64 11.08 -13.85
CA ALA A 42 7.06 10.60 -15.16
C ALA A 42 6.76 11.62 -16.28
N GLN A 43 5.54 12.15 -16.32
CA GLN A 43 5.10 13.16 -17.30
C GLN A 43 5.90 14.46 -17.18
N ARG A 44 6.22 14.90 -15.96
CA ARG A 44 7.10 16.06 -15.71
C ARG A 44 8.57 15.81 -16.04
N GLY A 45 8.96 14.56 -16.33
CA GLY A 45 10.30 14.20 -16.76
C GLY A 45 11.31 13.97 -15.63
N TYR A 46 10.89 13.97 -14.35
CA TYR A 46 11.81 13.76 -13.22
C TYR A 46 12.58 12.44 -13.34
N PHE A 47 11.95 11.37 -13.82
CA PHE A 47 12.60 10.07 -14.03
C PHE A 47 13.62 10.01 -15.19
N LYS A 48 13.81 11.11 -15.93
CA LYS A 48 14.86 11.31 -16.94
C LYS A 48 16.08 12.03 -16.40
N ASP A 49 15.96 12.76 -15.28
CA ASP A 49 17.07 13.47 -14.66
C ASP A 49 17.97 12.49 -13.89
N PRO A 50 19.27 12.39 -14.23
CA PRO A 50 20.20 11.56 -13.47
C PRO A 50 20.28 11.97 -12.00
N THR A 51 20.13 13.24 -11.64
CA THR A 51 20.19 13.71 -10.24
C THR A 51 19.07 13.08 -9.42
N PHE A 52 17.85 13.16 -9.92
CA PHE A 52 16.68 12.51 -9.30
C PHE A 52 16.81 10.98 -9.23
N ILE A 53 17.38 10.33 -10.24
CA ILE A 53 17.64 8.87 -10.20
C ILE A 53 18.66 8.52 -9.09
N HIS A 54 19.69 9.34 -8.88
CA HIS A 54 20.62 9.14 -7.75
C HIS A 54 19.93 9.37 -6.39
N TYR A 55 18.98 10.32 -6.31
CA TYR A 55 18.16 10.50 -5.10
C TYR A 55 17.25 9.30 -4.82
N LEU A 56 16.62 8.71 -5.85
CA LEU A 56 15.86 7.46 -5.69
C LEU A 56 16.74 6.26 -5.28
N LYS A 57 18.01 6.22 -5.70
CA LYS A 57 18.98 5.22 -5.21
C LYS A 57 19.36 5.46 -3.75
N TYR A 58 19.55 6.72 -3.36
CA TYR A 58 19.82 7.09 -1.97
C TYR A 58 18.69 6.62 -1.05
N LEU A 59 17.42 6.88 -1.41
CA LEU A 59 16.24 6.51 -0.62
C LEU A 59 16.05 5.00 -0.40
N ILE A 60 16.83 4.11 -1.04
CA ILE A 60 16.76 2.66 -0.81
C ILE A 60 17.02 2.29 0.67
N TYR A 61 17.72 3.12 1.45
CA TYR A 61 17.90 2.87 2.90
C TYR A 61 16.58 2.76 3.67
N TRP A 62 15.47 3.32 3.17
CA TRP A 62 14.14 3.18 3.78
C TRP A 62 13.62 1.73 3.84
N LYS A 63 14.27 0.80 3.12
CA LYS A 63 13.99 -0.64 3.19
C LYS A 63 14.63 -1.32 4.41
N GLU A 64 15.67 -0.73 4.99
CA GLU A 64 16.33 -1.28 6.18
C GLU A 64 15.36 -1.25 7.37
N PRO A 65 15.34 -2.30 8.23
CA PRO A 65 14.30 -2.49 9.25
C PRO A 65 14.22 -1.33 10.25
N ASP A 66 15.34 -0.65 10.51
CA ASP A 66 15.41 0.51 11.39
C ASP A 66 14.61 1.72 10.90
N TYR A 67 14.38 1.81 9.58
CA TYR A 67 13.66 2.90 8.92
C TYR A 67 12.28 2.45 8.43
N ALA A 68 12.18 1.23 7.89
CA ALA A 68 10.95 0.67 7.34
C ALA A 68 9.79 0.66 8.35
N LYS A 69 10.09 0.52 9.65
CA LYS A 69 9.11 0.56 10.75
C LYS A 69 8.29 1.85 10.84
N TYR A 70 8.74 2.96 10.23
CA TYR A 70 8.02 4.23 10.21
C TYR A 70 7.05 4.37 9.02
N LEU A 71 7.12 3.48 8.02
CA LEU A 71 6.30 3.54 6.81
C LEU A 71 4.91 2.93 7.06
N LYS A 72 3.85 3.70 6.81
CA LYS A 72 2.47 3.23 6.93
C LYS A 72 1.96 2.49 5.69
N TYR A 73 2.57 2.75 4.53
CA TYR A 73 2.12 2.26 3.22
C TYR A 73 3.16 1.35 2.57
N PRO A 74 3.18 0.03 2.84
CA PRO A 74 4.26 -0.87 2.39
C PRO A 74 4.44 -0.95 0.87
N MET A 75 3.40 -0.62 0.09
CA MET A 75 3.47 -0.54 -1.38
C MET A 75 4.53 0.46 -1.88
N CYS A 76 4.88 1.49 -1.11
CA CYS A 76 5.88 2.47 -1.54
C CYS A 76 7.28 1.86 -1.76
N LEU A 77 7.68 0.90 -0.93
CA LEU A 77 8.98 0.23 -1.07
C LEU A 77 9.02 -0.65 -2.32
N TYR A 78 7.90 -1.30 -2.66
CA TYR A 78 7.78 -2.06 -3.90
C TYR A 78 7.95 -1.17 -5.13
N PHE A 79 7.33 0.01 -5.17
CA PHE A 79 7.54 0.95 -6.27
C PHE A 79 8.93 1.58 -6.25
N LEU A 80 9.52 1.85 -5.09
CA LEU A 80 10.90 2.36 -4.97
C LEU A 80 11.92 1.39 -5.58
N ASP A 81 11.72 0.07 -5.42
CA ASP A 81 12.48 -0.96 -6.12
C ASP A 81 12.23 -0.93 -7.63
N LEU A 82 10.96 -0.91 -8.06
CA LEU A 82 10.62 -0.87 -9.49
C LEU A 82 11.20 0.37 -10.20
N LEU A 83 11.24 1.52 -9.53
CA LEU A 83 11.80 2.77 -10.05
C LEU A 83 13.31 2.72 -10.32
N GLN A 84 14.04 1.74 -9.77
CA GLN A 84 15.45 1.56 -10.12
C GLN A 84 15.60 1.13 -11.59
N TYR A 85 14.65 0.35 -12.12
CA TYR A 85 14.65 -0.12 -13.50
C TYR A 85 14.20 0.98 -14.47
N GLU A 86 15.05 1.31 -15.45
CA GLU A 86 14.75 2.34 -16.45
C GLU A 86 13.51 2.02 -17.29
N HIS A 87 13.31 0.76 -17.65
CA HIS A 87 12.13 0.32 -18.41
C HIS A 87 10.83 0.68 -17.69
N PHE A 88 10.73 0.43 -16.38
CA PHE A 88 9.55 0.80 -15.59
C PHE A 88 9.37 2.32 -15.53
N ARG A 89 10.45 3.08 -15.28
CA ARG A 89 10.43 4.56 -15.31
C ARG A 89 9.93 5.14 -16.64
N ARG A 90 10.21 4.48 -17.76
CA ARG A 90 9.72 4.86 -19.09
C ARG A 90 8.22 4.56 -19.27
N GLU A 91 7.78 3.36 -18.90
CA GLU A 91 6.37 2.96 -19.03
C GLU A 91 5.42 3.79 -18.15
N LEU A 92 5.89 4.30 -17.00
CA LEU A 92 5.10 5.16 -16.12
C LEU A 92 4.57 6.45 -16.77
N VAL A 93 5.10 6.90 -17.92
CA VAL A 93 4.56 8.03 -18.67
C VAL A 93 3.18 7.69 -19.28
N ASN A 94 2.96 6.41 -19.63
CA ASN A 94 1.72 5.92 -20.23
C ASN A 94 0.62 5.77 -19.17
N ALA A 95 -0.45 6.57 -19.27
CA ALA A 95 -1.58 6.52 -18.35
C ALA A 95 -2.28 5.13 -18.29
N GLN A 96 -2.19 4.31 -19.35
CA GLN A 96 -2.72 2.94 -19.32
C GLN A 96 -1.90 2.02 -18.39
N CYS A 97 -0.58 2.23 -18.31
CA CYS A 97 0.27 1.54 -17.33
C CYS A 97 -0.14 1.93 -15.91
N THR A 98 -0.37 3.23 -15.66
CA THR A 98 -0.85 3.74 -14.37
C THR A 98 -2.19 3.14 -13.96
N LYS A 99 -3.17 3.11 -14.88
CA LYS A 99 -4.48 2.51 -14.62
C LYS A 99 -4.35 1.01 -14.32
N PHE A 100 -3.53 0.29 -15.09
CA PHE A 100 -3.29 -1.13 -14.83
C PHE A 100 -2.71 -1.37 -13.43
N ILE A 101 -1.72 -0.57 -13.01
CA ILE A 101 -1.14 -0.68 -11.66
C ILE A 101 -2.21 -0.44 -10.58
N ASP A 102 -3.06 0.58 -10.73
CA ASP A 102 -4.15 0.90 -9.81
C ASP A 102 -5.18 -0.25 -9.74
N ASP A 103 -5.61 -0.78 -10.89
CA ASP A 103 -6.48 -1.96 -10.98
C ASP A 103 -5.87 -3.18 -10.23
N GLN A 104 -4.55 -3.42 -10.38
CA GLN A 104 -3.86 -4.50 -9.67
C GLN A 104 -3.80 -4.26 -8.15
N GLN A 105 -3.58 -3.03 -7.68
CA GLN A 105 -3.62 -2.71 -6.25
C GLN A 105 -5.01 -2.94 -5.66
N ILE A 106 -6.06 -2.51 -6.36
CA ILE A 106 -7.46 -2.74 -5.96
C ILE A 106 -7.76 -4.24 -5.87
N LEU A 107 -7.37 -5.04 -6.86
CA LEU A 107 -7.56 -6.50 -6.84
C LEU A 107 -6.82 -7.15 -5.66
N LEU A 108 -5.57 -6.79 -5.41
CA LEU A 108 -4.80 -7.28 -4.27
C LEU A 108 -5.50 -7.00 -2.94
N TRP A 109 -6.00 -5.78 -2.73
CA TRP A 109 -6.73 -5.40 -1.53
C TRP A 109 -8.07 -6.13 -1.40
N GLN A 110 -8.81 -6.34 -2.49
CA GLN A 110 -10.02 -7.14 -2.48
C GLN A 110 -9.75 -8.59 -2.08
N HIS A 111 -8.74 -9.23 -2.66
CA HIS A 111 -8.37 -10.61 -2.33
C HIS A 111 -7.88 -10.75 -0.88
N TYR A 112 -7.00 -9.84 -0.44
CA TYR A 112 -6.50 -9.81 0.94
C TYR A 112 -7.65 -9.65 1.94
N THR A 113 -8.51 -8.65 1.75
CA THR A 113 -9.63 -8.36 2.64
C THR A 113 -10.61 -9.53 2.70
N ARG A 114 -11.02 -10.07 1.54
CA ARG A 114 -11.92 -11.25 1.46
C ARG A 114 -11.30 -12.51 2.08
N ARG A 115 -9.97 -12.68 2.07
CA ARG A 115 -9.31 -13.79 2.77
C ARG A 115 -9.27 -13.54 4.28
N ARG A 116 -8.96 -12.32 4.72
CA ARG A 116 -8.93 -11.92 6.13
C ARG A 116 -10.30 -12.08 6.80
N SER A 117 -11.37 -11.57 6.17
CA SER A 117 -12.74 -11.71 6.71
C SER A 117 -13.13 -13.18 6.90
N ARG A 118 -12.86 -14.05 5.93
CA ARG A 118 -13.14 -15.50 6.04
C ARG A 118 -12.42 -16.15 7.22
N LEU A 119 -11.12 -15.86 7.40
CA LEU A 119 -10.34 -16.40 8.52
C LEU A 119 -10.90 -15.92 9.87
N MET A 120 -11.33 -14.66 9.98
CA MET A 120 -11.95 -14.13 11.21
C MET A 120 -13.32 -14.78 11.49
N THR A 121 -14.15 -15.00 10.47
CA THR A 121 -15.45 -15.67 10.63
C THR A 121 -15.28 -17.14 11.05
N THR A 122 -14.35 -17.89 10.45
CA THR A 122 -14.09 -19.29 10.84
C THR A 122 -13.52 -19.40 12.26
N ALA A 123 -12.70 -18.43 12.70
CA ALA A 123 -12.23 -18.38 14.08
C ALA A 123 -13.38 -18.14 15.08
N ALA A 124 -14.36 -17.31 14.72
CA ALA A 124 -15.54 -17.05 15.55
C ALA A 124 -16.49 -18.26 15.62
N SER A 125 -16.74 -18.95 14.50
CA SER A 125 -17.66 -20.10 14.47
C SER A 125 -17.15 -21.31 15.27
N ASN A 126 -15.83 -21.49 15.35
CA ASN A 126 -15.23 -22.62 16.06
C ASN A 126 -15.10 -22.38 17.58
N GLY A 127 -15.52 -21.21 18.08
CA GLY A 127 -15.47 -20.84 19.51
C GLY A 127 -16.73 -21.17 20.31
N THR A 128 -17.80 -21.69 19.69
CA THR A 128 -19.13 -21.87 20.31
C THR A 128 -19.63 -23.32 20.29
N SER A 129 -18.74 -24.29 20.52
CA SER A 129 -19.07 -25.73 20.58
C SER A 129 -18.79 -26.37 21.94
N GLN A 130 -19.44 -25.82 22.98
CA GLN A 130 -19.76 -26.41 24.28
C GLN A 130 -20.89 -25.50 24.82
N ASP A 131 -22.12 -25.93 25.10
CA ASP A 131 -22.59 -27.25 25.56
C ASP A 131 -24.01 -27.53 25.00
N GLN A 132 -24.33 -28.78 24.64
CA GLN A 132 -25.70 -29.21 24.25
C GLN A 132 -26.10 -30.46 25.01
N ASN A 133 -26.93 -30.26 26.05
CA ASN A 133 -27.53 -31.32 26.85
C ASN A 133 -28.85 -31.81 26.20
N PRO A 134 -29.05 -33.12 25.93
CA PRO A 134 -30.27 -33.62 25.32
C PRO A 134 -31.32 -34.04 26.37
N GLY A 135 -32.46 -33.33 26.42
CA GLY A 135 -33.68 -33.89 27.03
C GLY A 135 -34.71 -32.92 27.60
N SER A 136 -35.89 -32.83 26.97
CA SER A 136 -37.23 -32.98 27.58
C SER A 136 -38.35 -32.61 26.60
N GLN A 137 -39.55 -33.18 26.80
CA GLN A 137 -40.68 -33.17 25.86
C GLN A 137 -41.65 -31.97 26.02
N ALA A 138 -42.62 -31.92 25.08
CA ALA A 138 -43.88 -31.15 25.03
C ALA A 138 -43.80 -29.71 24.44
N THR A 139 -44.73 -29.25 23.58
CA THR A 139 -45.90 -29.91 22.92
C THR A 139 -46.27 -29.21 21.59
N ASN A 140 -47.23 -29.78 20.83
CA ASN A 140 -47.99 -29.13 19.74
C ASN A 140 -49.48 -29.15 20.15
N PRO A 141 -50.39 -28.23 19.70
CA PRO A 141 -50.82 -28.24 18.29
C PRO A 141 -51.26 -26.89 17.63
N GLN A 142 -50.91 -26.74 16.34
CA GLN A 142 -51.81 -26.43 15.20
C GLN A 142 -52.54 -25.07 15.08
N GLN A 143 -52.22 -24.30 14.00
CA GLN A 143 -53.23 -23.77 13.07
C GLN A 143 -52.72 -23.42 11.64
N ASN A 144 -53.63 -23.58 10.68
CA ASN A 144 -53.53 -23.55 9.20
C ASN A 144 -53.05 -22.26 8.49
N GLY A 145 -52.63 -22.42 7.21
CA GLY A 145 -52.67 -21.39 6.14
C GLY A 145 -51.35 -21.28 5.35
N HIS A 146 -51.06 -22.01 4.27
CA HIS A 146 -51.67 -22.11 2.92
C HIS A 146 -51.19 -21.02 1.90
N ILE A 147 -50.83 -21.51 0.69
CA ILE A 147 -50.55 -20.84 -0.60
C ILE A 147 -49.14 -20.27 -0.90
N THR A 148 -48.74 -20.56 -2.14
CA THR A 148 -47.55 -20.21 -2.94
C THR A 148 -47.47 -18.70 -3.29
N SER A 149 -46.34 -18.14 -3.75
CA SER A 149 -45.87 -18.28 -5.14
C SER A 149 -44.54 -17.58 -5.43
N SER A 150 -43.95 -17.96 -6.57
CA SER A 150 -42.77 -17.39 -7.24
C SER A 150 -42.98 -15.93 -7.67
N MET A 151 -41.90 -15.14 -7.67
CA MET A 151 -41.69 -14.16 -8.75
C MET A 151 -40.20 -13.83 -8.97
N LYS A 152 -39.73 -14.08 -10.20
CA LYS A 152 -38.54 -13.45 -10.79
C LYS A 152 -39.00 -12.29 -11.67
N MET A 153 -38.32 -11.15 -11.60
CA MET A 153 -38.24 -10.06 -12.59
C MET A 153 -37.12 -9.10 -12.12
N THR A 154 -36.27 -8.51 -12.97
CA THR A 154 -35.96 -8.76 -14.40
C THR A 154 -34.49 -8.37 -14.59
#